data_AF-A0A946A571-F1
#
_entry.id   AF-A0A946A571-F1
#
_cell.length_a   1.000
_cell.length_b   1.000
_cell.length_c   1.000
_cell.angle_alpha   90.00
_cell.angle_beta   90.00
_cell.angle_gamma   90.00
#
_symmetry.space_group_name_H-M   'P 1'
#
loop_
_entity.id
_entity.type
_entity.pdbx_description
1 polymer ?
#
loop_
_entity_poly.entity_id
_entity_poly.type
_entity_poly.pdbx_seq_one_letter_code
_entity_poly.pdbx_strand_id
1 'polypeptide(L)' 'EINGSGKRENLDYRERWIEEGDQIEMQIEGLGKISNKIVKSESNHSILKLKK' A
#
# COMPACT_ATOMS: atom_id res chain seq x y z
N GLU A 1 8.45 -1.73 5.03
CA GLU A 1 7.65 -2.80 4.39
C GLU A 1 6.17 -2.37 4.42
N ILE A 2 5.44 -2.53 3.31
CA ILE A 2 4.07 -2.01 3.11
C ILE A 2 3.02 -3.13 2.97
N ASN A 3 3.46 -4.38 2.91
CA ASN A 3 2.64 -5.58 2.75
C ASN A 3 2.35 -6.31 4.08
N GLY A 4 2.61 -5.69 5.23
CA GLY A 4 2.21 -6.16 6.57
C GLY A 4 2.94 -7.40 7.09
N SER A 5 3.95 -7.88 6.38
CA SER A 5 4.76 -9.04 6.71
C SER A 5 5.91 -8.76 7.69
N GLY A 6 6.24 -7.49 7.94
CA GLY A 6 7.35 -7.11 8.81
C GLY A 6 7.25 -7.68 10.24
N LYS A 7 6.03 -7.92 10.74
CA LYS A 7 5.80 -8.56 12.05
C LYS A 7 6.25 -10.03 12.13
N ARG A 8 6.36 -10.72 10.99
CA ARG A 8 6.88 -12.10 10.95
C ARG A 8 8.38 -12.16 11.18
N GLU A 9 9.10 -11.11 10.78
CA GLU A 9 10.55 -11.01 10.93
C GLU A 9 10.93 -10.31 12.25
N ASN A 10 10.13 -9.32 12.68
CA ASN A 10 10.34 -8.58 13.92
C ASN A 10 9.00 -8.30 14.64
N LEU A 11 8.82 -8.85 15.83
CA LEU A 11 7.60 -8.66 16.64
C LEU A 11 7.33 -7.18 16.99
N ASP A 12 8.38 -6.37 17.13
CA ASP A 12 8.28 -4.94 17.42
C ASP A 12 8.12 -4.06 16.16
N TYR A 13 7.93 -4.69 15.00
CA TYR A 13 7.76 -3.97 13.75
C TYR A 13 6.56 -3.03 13.80
N ARG A 14 6.84 -1.74 13.60
CA ARG A 14 5.81 -0.71 13.48
C ARG A 14 5.31 -0.66 12.05
N GLU A 15 4.02 -0.88 11.90
CA GLU A 15 3.35 -0.80 10.61
C GLU A 15 3.42 0.62 10.04
N ARG A 16 3.64 0.70 8.73
CA ARG A 16 3.54 1.92 7.94
C ARG A 16 2.35 1.78 7.01
N TRP A 17 1.37 2.67 7.16
CA TRP A 17 0.26 2.80 6.22
C TRP A 17 0.67 3.65 5.02
N ILE A 18 -0.03 3.47 3.90
CA ILE A 18 0.19 4.24 2.68
C ILE A 18 -0.40 5.64 2.86
N GLU A 19 0.36 6.65 2.47
CA GLU A 19 -0.08 8.05 2.47
C GLU A 19 -0.26 8.59 1.04
N GLU A 20 -1.03 9.66 0.90
CA GLU A 20 -1.18 10.34 -0.38
C GLU A 20 0.16 10.91 -0.86
N GLY A 21 0.49 10.69 -2.12
CA GLY A 21 1.76 11.13 -2.71
C GLY A 21 2.91 10.14 -2.55
N ASP A 22 2.73 9.04 -1.81
CA ASP A 22 3.73 7.98 -1.73
C ASP A 22 4.08 7.42 -3.12
N GLN A 23 5.36 7.11 -3.33
CA GLN A 23 5.85 6.38 -4.50
C GLN A 23 6.17 4.94 -4.12
N ILE A 24 5.59 3.98 -4.83
CA ILE A 24 5.86 2.55 -4.66
C ILE A 24 6.62 2.05 -5.88
N GLU A 25 7.74 1.39 -5.65
CA GLU A 25 8.59 0.85 -6.70
C GLU A 25 8.87 -0.64 -6.47
N MET A 26 8.86 -1.40 -7.55
CA MET A 26 9.21 -2.82 -7.54
C MET A 26 10.11 -3.12 -8.73
N GLN A 27 11.26 -3.75 -8.46
CA GLN A 27 12.12 -4.30 -9.49
C GLN A 27 11.78 -5.78 -9.68
N ILE A 28 11.50 -6.17 -10.93
CA ILE A 28 11.28 -7.55 -11.30
C ILE A 28 12.41 -7.99 -12.23
N GLU A 29 13.07 -9.09 -11.90
CA GLU A 29 14.13 -9.65 -12.72
C GLU A 29 13.59 -10.05 -14.10
N GLY A 30 14.31 -9.68 -15.17
CA GLY A 30 13.88 -9.94 -16.55
C GLY A 30 12.72 -9.09 -17.08
N LEU A 31 11.99 -8.36 -16.22
CA LEU A 31 10.85 -7.52 -16.61
C LEU A 31 11.07 -6.02 -16.38
N GLY A 32 12.01 -5.64 -15.51
CA GLY A 32 12.35 -4.24 -15.26
C GLY A 32 11.66 -3.65 -14.03
N LYS A 33 11.56 -2.32 -14.00
CA LYS A 33 11.06 -1.56 -12.83
C LYS A 33 9.63 -1.11 -13.06
N ILE A 34 8.77 -1.37 -12.09
CA ILE A 34 7.41 -0.82 -11.99
C ILE A 34 7.44 0.28 -10.92
N SER A 35 6.84 1.44 -11.22
CA SER A 35 6.79 2.59 -10.32
C SER A 35 5.40 3.22 -10.37
N ASN A 36 4.77 3.38 -9.22
CA ASN A 36 3.40 3.91 -9.07
C ASN A 36 3.36 5.01 -8.01
N LYS A 37 2.64 6.08 -8.30
CA LYS A 37 2.32 7.14 -7.33
C LYS A 37 0.93 6.92 -6.75
N ILE A 38 0.80 7.03 -5.44
CA ILE A 38 -0.48 6.95 -4.75
C ILE A 38 -1.18 8.32 -4.78
N VAL A 39 -2.44 8.31 -5.20
CA VAL A 39 -3.28 9.50 -5.26
C VAL A 39 -4.57 9.21 -4.51
N LYS A 40 -4.99 10.12 -3.63
CA LYS A 40 -6.21 9.94 -2.86
C LYS A 40 -7.43 10.19 -3.74
N SER A 41 -8.43 9.31 -3.62
CA SER A 41 -9.71 9.53 -4.29
C SER A 41 -10.52 10.61 -3.56
N GLU A 42 -11.12 11.53 -4.30
CA GLU A 42 -12.03 12.56 -3.78
C GLU A 42 -13.43 11.98 -3.45
N SER A 43 -13.65 10.69 -3.69
CA SER A 43 -14.93 10.03 -3.44
C SER A 43 -15.14 9.68 -1.97
N ASN A 44 -16.34 9.98 -1.45
CA ASN A 44 -16.82 9.51 -0.14
C ASN A 44 -17.50 8.13 -0.22
N HIS A 45 -17.15 7.33 -1.24
CA HIS A 45 -17.66 5.99 -1.44
C HIS A 45 -17.31 5.12 -0.23
N SER A 46 -18.30 4.38 0.28
CA SER A 46 -18.11 3.45 1.39
C SER A 46 -18.87 2.17 1.09
N ILE A 47 -18.15 1.05 1.08
CA ILE A 47 -18.76 -0.27 0.85
C ILE A 47 -19.74 -0.63 1.98
N LEU A 48 -19.57 -0.05 3.17
CA LEU A 48 -20.48 -0.25 4.31
C LEU A 48 -21.84 0.39 4.08
N LYS A 49 -21.91 1.48 3.29
CA LYS A 49 -23.19 2.09 2.89
C LYS A 49 -23.98 1.19 1.91
N LEU A 50 -23.31 0.22 1.27
CA LEU A 50 -23.93 -0.73 0.34
C LEU A 50 -24.41 -2.01 1.04
N LYS A 51 -24.13 -2.16 2.34
CA LYS A 51 -24.54 -3.34 3.10
C LYS A 51 -26.03 -3.23 3.42
N LYS A 52 -26.80 -4.24 3.03
CA LYS A 52 -28.22 -4.41 3.38
C LYS A 52 -28.37 -4.93 4.80
#